data_AF-A0A2V2VGC4-F1
#
_entry.id   AF-A0A2V2VGC4-F1
#
_cell.length_a   1.000
_cell.length_b   1.000
_cell.length_c   1.000
_cell.angle_alpha   90.00
_cell.angle_beta   90.00
_cell.angle_gamma   90.00
#
_symmetry.space_group_name_H-M   'P 1'
#
loop_
_entity.id
_entity.type
_entity.pdbx_description
1 polymer ?
#
loop_
_entity_poly.entity_id
_entity_poly.type
_entity_poly.pdbx_seq_one_letter_code
_entity_poly.pdbx_strand_id
1 'polypeptide(L)'
;MSLEREGLSYVKKSVFVLVAGGLGERLGYSGIKIELPVETATNRCYLEHYLRWIKHIAGPNAPFVIMTSDNTHERTEKLLRGLGLNMTNVHLLKQETVFCFNDITAHLAFENGKLLRKPHGHGDVHLLLYRSVDRSSGKRLVELWQSQGYSYIVFLQDTNATATLTIPVSLAISAKHRLAMNFTCIPRQPKEAIGLLCKVRMCGSDIERTINVEYDIFESLAASLTELGGDQAAPGSIYSYFPGSINTLILNMDDYIPLLTEFCGVVPEFINPKYTDDSKTTFKPCRIESLMQDIALLFGPEKHRVGGLRFSRFTYQPVKNGLQDGIKKFAQGLAAYCAATGEEGFYEAVRLRLQAAGLNLPTRPKDAYDVNFGSGLKVRLFPIIVADAMAMGVSVEDITQRLLPHPENVKVSARSVLLVEGCVRIESLDLDGALRLVGPTDENAAPLVINAMTVKNAGWVVRPLSADESADEIYRIRGYVIEEKEMQAVHHAKL
;
A
#
# COMPACT_ATOMS: atom_id res chain seq x y z
N MET A 1 -10.55 -8.75 -17.66
CA MET A 1 -11.80 -8.00 -17.40
C MET A 1 -12.73 -8.72 -16.42
N SER A 2 -12.98 -10.03 -16.54
CA SER A 2 -13.90 -10.74 -15.62
C SER A 2 -13.49 -10.68 -14.13
N LEU A 3 -12.21 -10.94 -13.80
CA LEU A 3 -11.73 -10.95 -12.41
C LEU A 3 -11.81 -9.56 -11.74
N GLU A 4 -11.54 -8.48 -12.46
CA GLU A 4 -11.67 -7.12 -11.90
C GLU A 4 -13.14 -6.82 -11.57
N ARG A 5 -14.04 -7.06 -12.53
CA ARG A 5 -15.48 -6.80 -12.35
C ARG A 5 -16.07 -7.63 -11.21
N GLU A 6 -15.75 -8.93 -11.17
CA GLU A 6 -16.15 -9.82 -10.09
C GLU A 6 -15.57 -9.34 -8.74
N GLY A 7 -14.28 -9.02 -8.72
CA GLY A 7 -13.57 -8.51 -7.56
C GLY A 7 -14.20 -7.25 -6.97
N LEU A 8 -14.55 -6.29 -7.81
CA LEU A 8 -15.20 -5.05 -7.42
C LEU A 8 -16.56 -5.28 -6.74
N SER A 9 -17.29 -6.34 -7.11
CA SER A 9 -18.52 -6.71 -6.41
C SER A 9 -18.27 -7.15 -4.96
N TYR A 10 -17.13 -7.79 -4.71
CA TYR A 10 -16.69 -8.19 -3.37
C TYR A 10 -16.08 -7.02 -2.59
N VAL A 11 -15.43 -6.05 -3.25
CA VAL A 11 -14.95 -4.80 -2.62
C VAL A 11 -16.09 -4.08 -1.90
N LYS A 12 -17.30 -4.05 -2.48
CA LYS A 12 -18.51 -3.48 -1.87
C LYS A 12 -18.96 -4.21 -0.59
N LYS A 13 -18.53 -5.46 -0.41
CA LYS A 13 -18.82 -6.31 0.75
C LYS A 13 -17.60 -6.50 1.66
N SER A 14 -16.63 -5.60 1.58
CA SER A 14 -15.40 -5.66 2.37
C SER A 14 -15.36 -4.60 3.46
N VAL A 15 -14.82 -4.99 4.61
CA VAL A 15 -14.26 -4.11 5.64
C VAL A 15 -12.80 -3.86 5.29
N PHE A 16 -12.32 -2.63 5.44
CA PHE A 16 -10.92 -2.29 5.18
C PHE A 16 -10.20 -1.88 6.45
N VAL A 17 -8.96 -2.31 6.60
CA VAL A 17 -8.13 -2.06 7.78
C VAL A 17 -6.77 -1.56 7.34
N LEU A 18 -6.45 -0.31 7.63
CA LEU A 18 -5.16 0.30 7.38
C LEU A 18 -4.29 0.26 8.63
N VAL A 19 -3.14 -0.39 8.56
CA VAL A 19 -2.15 -0.36 9.64
C VAL A 19 -1.23 0.84 9.47
N ALA A 20 -1.37 1.85 10.33
CA ALA A 20 -0.70 3.16 10.24
C ALA A 20 -0.10 3.63 11.59
N GLY A 21 0.50 2.70 12.35
CA GLY A 21 1.14 3.00 13.63
C GLY A 21 2.54 3.63 13.54
N GLY A 22 3.15 3.70 12.35
CA GLY A 22 4.55 4.10 12.16
C GLY A 22 4.77 5.52 11.64
N LEU A 23 5.86 6.15 12.09
CA LEU A 23 6.38 7.41 11.56
C LEU A 23 7.31 7.19 10.34
N GLY A 24 7.57 8.27 9.60
CA GLY A 24 8.43 8.29 8.42
C GLY A 24 9.93 8.46 8.70
N GLU A 25 10.41 8.31 9.93
CA GLU A 25 11.76 8.72 10.34
C GLU A 25 12.87 8.06 9.50
N ARG A 26 12.74 6.76 9.19
CA ARG A 26 13.67 6.03 8.31
C ARG A 26 13.73 6.57 6.87
N LEU A 27 12.72 7.31 6.46
CA LEU A 27 12.65 7.96 5.15
C LEU A 27 13.37 9.31 5.16
N GLY A 28 13.61 9.90 6.34
CA GLY A 28 13.95 11.31 6.50
C GLY A 28 12.71 12.22 6.54
N TYR A 29 11.55 11.69 6.97
CA TYR A 29 10.28 12.41 7.09
C TYR A 29 9.75 12.35 8.52
N SER A 30 9.47 13.52 9.10
CA SER A 30 9.03 13.70 10.49
C SER A 30 7.52 13.50 10.69
N GLY A 31 6.75 13.49 9.59
CA GLY A 31 5.31 13.28 9.59
C GLY A 31 4.87 11.82 9.73
N ILE A 32 3.55 11.62 9.74
CA ILE A 32 2.97 10.27 9.66
C ILE A 32 3.03 9.79 8.22
N LYS A 33 3.40 8.54 7.97
CA LYS A 33 3.63 8.07 6.59
C LYS A 33 2.40 8.18 5.68
N ILE A 34 1.20 8.03 6.23
CA ILE A 34 -0.05 8.12 5.47
C ILE A 34 -0.37 9.56 4.99
N GLU A 35 0.36 10.56 5.49
CA GLU A 35 0.34 11.96 5.03
C GLU A 35 1.27 12.19 3.84
N LEU A 36 2.21 11.29 3.56
CA LEU A 36 3.07 11.41 2.38
C LEU A 36 2.22 11.46 1.11
N PRO A 37 2.57 12.32 0.14
CA PRO A 37 1.95 12.27 -1.17
C PRO A 37 2.31 10.96 -1.85
N VAL A 38 1.32 10.31 -2.47
CA VAL A 38 1.55 9.20 -3.40
C VAL A 38 2.38 9.69 -4.58
N GLU A 39 2.08 10.91 -5.02
CA GLU A 39 2.74 11.63 -6.10
C GLU A 39 2.61 13.15 -5.87
N THR A 40 3.50 13.96 -6.42
CA THR A 40 3.56 15.41 -6.17
C THR A 40 2.84 16.26 -7.20
N ALA A 41 2.29 15.67 -8.27
CA ALA A 41 1.53 16.42 -9.26
C ALA A 41 0.15 16.85 -8.73
N THR A 42 -0.50 16.03 -7.89
CA THR A 42 -1.71 16.45 -7.16
C THR A 42 -1.51 16.59 -5.65
N ASN A 43 -0.36 16.11 -5.12
CA ASN A 43 -0.05 16.05 -3.69
C ASN A 43 -1.07 15.24 -2.88
N ARG A 44 -1.82 14.35 -3.52
CA ARG A 44 -2.77 13.47 -2.84
C ARG A 44 -2.01 12.52 -1.92
N CYS A 45 -2.32 12.57 -0.62
CA CYS A 45 -1.67 11.70 0.35
C CYS A 45 -2.18 10.25 0.26
N TYR A 46 -1.41 9.30 0.80
CA TYR A 46 -1.81 7.88 0.83
C TYR A 46 -3.17 7.67 1.50
N LEU A 47 -3.44 8.36 2.62
CA LEU A 47 -4.73 8.24 3.28
C LEU A 47 -5.89 8.69 2.37
N GLU A 48 -5.73 9.83 1.71
CA GLU A 48 -6.73 10.34 0.76
C GLU A 48 -6.92 9.39 -0.42
N HIS A 49 -5.83 8.85 -0.97
CA HIS A 49 -5.87 7.86 -2.06
C HIS A 49 -6.71 6.64 -1.69
N TYR A 50 -6.47 6.03 -0.52
CA TYR A 50 -7.24 4.87 -0.08
C TYR A 50 -8.71 5.21 0.19
N LEU A 51 -8.98 6.28 0.94
CA LEU A 51 -10.36 6.65 1.30
C LEU A 51 -11.19 7.02 0.08
N ARG A 52 -10.63 7.78 -0.89
CA ARG A 52 -11.34 8.12 -2.13
C ARG A 52 -11.64 6.88 -2.97
N TRP A 53 -10.67 5.97 -3.12
CA TRP A 53 -10.88 4.72 -3.86
C TRP A 53 -11.99 3.87 -3.22
N ILE A 54 -11.97 3.70 -1.90
CA ILE A 54 -12.99 2.94 -1.17
C ILE A 54 -14.35 3.62 -1.26
N LYS A 55 -14.42 4.94 -1.00
CA LYS A 55 -15.66 5.70 -1.08
C LYS A 55 -16.29 5.61 -2.47
N HIS A 56 -15.48 5.66 -3.52
CA HIS A 56 -15.97 5.56 -4.90
C HIS A 56 -16.59 4.18 -5.20
N ILE A 57 -15.99 3.09 -4.70
CA ILE A 57 -16.48 1.73 -5.02
C ILE A 57 -17.58 1.28 -4.06
N ALA A 58 -17.34 1.41 -2.76
CA ALA A 58 -18.14 0.84 -1.68
C ALA A 58 -19.06 1.87 -0.99
N GLY A 59 -18.97 3.14 -1.38
CA GLY A 59 -19.80 4.23 -0.86
C GLY A 59 -19.27 4.85 0.44
N PRO A 60 -19.89 5.95 0.90
CA PRO A 60 -19.46 6.71 2.07
C PRO A 60 -19.60 5.96 3.41
N ASN A 61 -20.42 4.91 3.45
CA ASN A 61 -20.67 4.09 4.64
C ASN A 61 -19.74 2.87 4.75
N ALA A 62 -18.81 2.68 3.80
CA ALA A 62 -17.87 1.56 3.82
C ALA A 62 -17.05 1.53 5.13
N PRO A 63 -17.01 0.40 5.85
CA PRO A 63 -16.25 0.28 7.09
C PRO A 63 -14.75 0.42 6.82
N PHE A 64 -14.12 1.38 7.49
CA PHE A 64 -12.70 1.64 7.38
C PHE A 64 -12.07 1.80 8.76
N VAL A 65 -11.16 0.91 9.11
CA VAL A 65 -10.40 0.96 10.36
C VAL A 65 -9.01 1.49 10.07
N ILE A 66 -8.51 2.39 10.91
CA ILE A 66 -7.10 2.80 10.91
C ILE A 66 -6.51 2.46 12.26
N MET A 67 -5.57 1.51 12.27
CA MET A 67 -4.77 1.26 13.45
C MET A 67 -3.68 2.32 13.57
N THR A 68 -3.73 3.09 14.64
CA THR A 68 -2.76 4.15 14.96
C THR A 68 -1.92 3.79 16.18
N SER A 69 -0.89 4.57 16.49
CA SER A 69 -0.13 4.49 17.74
C SER A 69 -0.17 5.83 18.49
N ASP A 70 0.42 5.90 19.68
CA ASP A 70 0.60 7.17 20.40
C ASP A 70 1.27 8.26 19.54
N ASN A 71 2.16 7.87 18.62
CA ASN A 71 2.88 8.80 17.76
C ASN A 71 2.08 9.26 16.53
N THR A 72 1.04 8.53 16.13
CA THR A 72 0.31 8.80 14.89
C THR A 72 -1.13 9.24 15.10
N HIS A 73 -1.76 8.91 16.24
CA HIS A 73 -3.19 9.06 16.45
C HIS A 73 -3.73 10.49 16.23
N GLU A 74 -3.22 11.47 16.97
CA GLU A 74 -3.71 12.85 16.87
C GLU A 74 -3.46 13.47 15.49
N ARG A 75 -2.33 13.12 14.86
CA ARG A 75 -1.98 13.58 13.50
C ARG A 75 -2.90 12.93 12.46
N THR A 76 -3.22 11.65 12.61
CA THR A 76 -4.18 10.94 11.75
C THR A 76 -5.58 11.52 11.88
N GLU A 77 -6.04 11.80 13.11
CA GLU A 77 -7.30 12.50 13.33
C GLU A 77 -7.36 13.86 12.64
N LYS A 78 -6.30 14.67 12.81
CA LYS A 78 -6.21 15.99 12.19
C LYS A 78 -6.24 15.87 10.67
N LEU A 79 -5.50 14.92 10.10
CA LEU A 79 -5.49 14.65 8.66
C LEU A 79 -6.89 14.26 8.16
N LEU A 80 -7.56 13.30 8.82
CA LEU A 80 -8.93 12.88 8.47
C LEU A 80 -9.92 14.05 8.46
N ARG A 81 -9.89 14.90 9.49
CA ARG A 81 -10.73 16.09 9.56
C ARG A 81 -10.43 17.06 8.42
N GLY A 82 -9.15 17.27 8.11
CA GLY A 82 -8.71 18.13 7.00
C GLY A 82 -9.12 17.62 5.62
N LEU A 83 -9.15 16.30 5.42
CA LEU A 83 -9.54 15.70 4.14
C LEU A 83 -11.04 15.84 3.84
N GLY A 84 -11.90 15.96 4.86
CA GLY A 84 -13.33 16.29 4.67
C GLY A 84 -14.11 15.32 3.76
N LEU A 85 -13.69 14.05 3.65
CA LEU A 85 -14.26 13.10 2.68
C LEU A 85 -15.67 12.59 3.03
N ASN A 86 -16.25 12.99 4.17
CA ASN A 86 -17.60 12.59 4.62
C ASN A 86 -17.81 11.06 4.62
N MET A 87 -16.80 10.29 4.99
CA MET A 87 -16.97 8.87 5.28
C MET A 87 -17.45 8.72 6.73
N THR A 88 -18.56 8.02 6.93
CA THR A 88 -19.30 7.97 8.21
C THR A 88 -18.89 6.80 9.09
N ASN A 89 -18.25 5.78 8.51
CA ASN A 89 -17.92 4.52 9.16
C ASN A 89 -16.39 4.34 9.28
N VAL A 90 -15.69 5.41 9.67
CA VAL A 90 -14.24 5.41 9.88
C VAL A 90 -13.93 5.29 11.37
N HIS A 91 -13.13 4.28 11.74
CA HIS A 91 -12.78 3.98 13.13
C HIS A 91 -11.27 4.09 13.34
N LEU A 92 -10.84 4.94 14.27
CA LEU A 92 -9.44 4.98 14.71
C LEU A 92 -9.26 4.09 15.92
N LEU A 93 -8.43 3.05 15.77
CA LEU A 93 -8.11 2.13 16.85
C LEU A 93 -6.65 2.33 17.24
N LYS A 94 -6.41 2.93 18.40
CA LYS A 94 -5.06 3.21 18.88
C LYS A 94 -4.49 1.99 19.59
N GLN A 95 -3.37 1.48 19.09
CA GLN A 95 -2.64 0.41 19.75
C GLN A 95 -1.97 0.92 21.03
N GLU A 96 -1.81 0.04 21.99
CA GLU A 96 -1.08 0.34 23.23
C GLU A 96 0.41 0.06 23.06
N THR A 97 1.20 0.53 24.03
CA THR A 97 2.62 0.20 24.13
C THR A 97 2.85 -0.87 25.18
N VAL A 98 3.88 -1.70 25.02
CA VAL A 98 4.27 -2.73 25.98
C VAL A 98 5.59 -2.37 26.65
N PHE A 99 5.86 -2.95 27.81
CA PHE A 99 7.12 -2.73 28.51
C PHE A 99 8.31 -3.29 27.73
N CYS A 100 9.46 -2.65 27.89
CA CYS A 100 10.72 -3.13 27.33
C CYS A 100 11.53 -3.90 28.38
N PHE A 101 12.34 -4.85 27.93
CA PHE A 101 13.31 -5.58 28.73
C PHE A 101 14.72 -5.04 28.47
N ASN A 102 15.59 -5.11 29.47
CA ASN A 102 16.95 -4.61 29.42
C ASN A 102 18.00 -5.73 29.24
N ASP A 103 17.65 -6.97 29.58
CA ASP A 103 18.58 -8.11 29.58
C ASP A 103 17.86 -9.46 29.37
N ILE A 104 18.65 -10.53 29.24
CA ILE A 104 18.18 -11.91 29.00
C ILE A 104 17.37 -12.53 30.15
N THR A 105 17.40 -11.91 31.34
CA THR A 105 16.57 -12.30 32.49
C THR A 105 15.25 -11.53 32.57
N ALA A 106 14.94 -10.74 31.53
CA ALA A 106 13.71 -9.99 31.36
C ALA A 106 13.48 -8.90 32.44
N HIS A 107 14.55 -8.29 32.98
CA HIS A 107 14.38 -7.09 33.81
C HIS A 107 13.79 -5.94 32.98
N LEU A 108 12.82 -5.22 33.54
CA LEU A 108 12.17 -4.10 32.87
C LEU A 108 13.16 -2.94 32.66
N ALA A 109 13.16 -2.38 31.46
CA ALA A 109 13.97 -1.22 31.12
C ALA A 109 13.33 0.07 31.64
N PHE A 110 14.18 0.98 32.11
CA PHE A 110 13.79 2.31 32.58
C PHE A 110 14.45 3.38 31.72
N GLU A 111 13.72 4.45 31.44
CA GLU A 111 14.22 5.66 30.78
C GLU A 111 13.60 6.88 31.46
N ASN A 112 14.44 7.86 31.84
CA ASN A 112 14.00 9.09 32.53
C ASN A 112 13.11 8.85 33.77
N GLY A 113 13.47 7.84 34.58
CA GLY A 113 12.74 7.48 35.80
C GLY A 113 11.37 6.82 35.57
N LYS A 114 11.06 6.40 34.34
CA LYS A 114 9.81 5.71 33.98
C LYS A 114 10.11 4.38 33.30
N LEU A 115 9.16 3.45 33.38
CA LEU A 115 9.23 2.21 32.60
C LEU A 115 9.21 2.55 31.11
N LEU A 116 10.23 2.08 30.38
CA LEU A 116 10.33 2.28 28.94
C LEU A 116 9.25 1.44 28.24
N ARG A 117 8.53 2.06 27.30
CA ARG A 117 7.49 1.41 26.51
C ARG A 117 7.72 1.58 25.02
N LYS A 118 7.39 0.54 24.25
CA LYS A 118 7.46 0.55 22.77
C LYS A 118 6.21 -0.12 22.18
N PRO A 119 5.87 0.15 20.91
CA PRO A 119 4.78 -0.55 20.25
C PRO A 119 5.01 -2.06 20.23
N HIS A 120 3.93 -2.82 20.42
CA HIS A 120 3.89 -4.28 20.40
C HIS A 120 3.92 -4.87 18.97
N GLY A 121 3.98 -4.04 17.94
CA GLY A 121 3.94 -4.47 16.55
C GLY A 121 2.53 -4.40 15.98
N HIS A 122 2.36 -4.82 14.73
CA HIS A 122 1.09 -4.64 14.03
C HIS A 122 0.09 -5.78 14.25
N GLY A 123 0.46 -6.85 14.97
CA GLY A 123 -0.47 -7.91 15.39
C GLY A 123 -1.60 -7.42 16.31
N ASP A 124 -1.39 -6.32 17.04
CA ASP A 124 -2.39 -5.65 17.88
C ASP A 124 -3.70 -5.33 17.13
N VAL A 125 -3.65 -5.20 15.81
CA VAL A 125 -4.83 -4.90 15.00
C VAL A 125 -5.97 -5.88 15.25
N HIS A 126 -5.67 -7.16 15.47
CA HIS A 126 -6.69 -8.18 15.74
C HIS A 126 -7.29 -8.01 17.14
N LEU A 127 -6.47 -7.79 18.16
CA LEU A 127 -6.92 -7.50 19.52
C LEU A 127 -7.80 -6.25 19.57
N LEU A 128 -7.40 -5.21 18.83
CA LEU A 128 -8.17 -3.97 18.71
C LEU A 128 -9.52 -4.21 18.03
N LEU A 129 -9.56 -4.95 16.92
CA LEU A 129 -10.80 -5.32 16.25
C LEU A 129 -11.72 -6.14 17.16
N TYR A 130 -11.17 -7.11 17.90
CA TYR A 130 -11.91 -7.94 18.85
C TYR A 130 -12.55 -7.11 19.97
N ARG A 131 -11.84 -6.10 20.49
CA ARG A 131 -12.31 -5.24 21.58
C ARG A 131 -13.23 -4.10 21.12
N SER A 132 -13.28 -3.82 19.83
CA SER A 132 -14.02 -2.67 19.31
C SER A 132 -15.51 -2.96 19.27
N VAL A 133 -16.30 -2.06 19.86
CA VAL A 133 -17.75 -2.20 20.01
C VAL A 133 -18.45 -0.98 19.41
N ASP A 134 -19.52 -1.21 18.66
CA ASP A 134 -20.43 -0.15 18.27
C ASP A 134 -21.23 0.33 19.50
N ARG A 135 -21.12 1.61 19.82
CA ARG A 135 -21.73 2.19 21.03
C ARG A 135 -23.26 2.11 21.01
N SER A 136 -23.88 2.14 19.83
CA SER A 136 -25.33 2.17 19.70
C SER A 136 -25.97 0.80 19.94
N SER A 137 -25.36 -0.26 19.40
CA SER A 137 -25.88 -1.63 19.47
C SER A 137 -25.25 -2.47 20.59
N GLY A 138 -24.10 -2.04 21.13
CA GLY A 138 -23.32 -2.82 22.09
C GLY A 138 -22.64 -4.06 21.50
N LYS A 139 -22.76 -4.29 20.18
CA LYS A 139 -22.14 -5.42 19.47
C LYS A 139 -20.70 -5.10 19.09
N ARG A 140 -19.84 -6.13 18.99
CA ARG A 140 -18.51 -5.94 18.41
C ARG A 140 -18.64 -5.46 16.97
N LEU A 141 -17.77 -4.54 16.55
CA LEU A 141 -17.82 -3.94 15.21
C LEU A 141 -17.80 -5.00 14.11
N VAL A 142 -16.91 -5.98 14.23
CA VAL A 142 -16.77 -7.08 13.26
C VAL A 142 -18.02 -7.95 13.13
N GLU A 143 -18.70 -8.24 14.24
CA GLU A 143 -19.97 -8.99 14.26
C GLU A 143 -21.11 -8.15 13.68
N LEU A 144 -21.13 -6.84 13.98
CA LEU A 144 -22.09 -5.90 13.41
C LEU A 144 -21.94 -5.84 11.89
N TRP A 145 -20.72 -5.66 11.37
CA TRP A 145 -20.47 -5.64 9.93
C TRP A 145 -20.84 -6.97 9.27
N GLN A 146 -20.52 -8.11 9.87
CA GLN A 146 -20.96 -9.40 9.34
C GLN A 146 -22.49 -9.46 9.24
N SER A 147 -23.22 -9.00 10.27
CA SER A 147 -24.69 -8.96 10.26
C SER A 147 -25.28 -7.97 9.23
N GLN A 148 -24.48 -6.99 8.77
CA GLN A 148 -24.84 -6.04 7.71
C GLN A 148 -24.51 -6.58 6.30
N GLY A 149 -23.98 -7.80 6.19
CA GLY A 149 -23.69 -8.47 4.91
C GLY A 149 -22.28 -8.25 4.37
N TYR A 150 -21.35 -7.69 5.17
CA TYR A 150 -19.93 -7.70 4.83
C TYR A 150 -19.37 -9.13 4.94
N SER A 151 -18.62 -9.57 3.93
CA SER A 151 -18.15 -10.95 3.79
C SER A 151 -16.63 -11.10 3.89
N TYR A 152 -15.90 -10.00 3.70
CA TYR A 152 -14.43 -10.00 3.71
C TYR A 152 -13.89 -8.88 4.59
N ILE A 153 -12.70 -9.10 5.13
CA ILE A 153 -11.88 -8.06 5.75
C ILE A 153 -10.53 -7.99 5.03
N VAL A 154 -10.12 -6.78 4.66
CA VAL A 154 -8.91 -6.51 3.86
C VAL A 154 -7.95 -5.65 4.67
N PHE A 155 -6.75 -6.16 4.92
CA PHE A 155 -5.69 -5.44 5.62
C PHE A 155 -4.73 -4.80 4.61
N LEU A 156 -4.41 -3.53 4.82
CA LEU A 156 -3.52 -2.69 4.02
C LEU A 156 -2.33 -2.19 4.86
N GLN A 157 -1.24 -1.86 4.18
CA GLN A 157 -0.09 -1.16 4.76
C GLN A 157 -0.10 0.32 4.35
N ASP A 158 0.62 1.13 5.12
CA ASP A 158 0.62 2.60 5.06
C ASP A 158 0.95 3.23 3.69
N THR A 159 1.95 2.73 2.96
CA THR A 159 2.52 3.42 1.78
C THR A 159 2.61 2.59 0.50
N ASN A 160 1.65 1.69 0.24
CA ASN A 160 1.59 0.92 -1.01
C ASN A 160 0.33 1.25 -1.83
N ALA A 161 0.41 2.27 -2.70
CA ALA A 161 -0.77 2.83 -3.40
C ALA A 161 -1.43 1.83 -4.37
N THR A 162 -0.63 0.92 -4.94
CA THR A 162 -1.06 -0.11 -5.89
C THR A 162 -1.85 -1.26 -5.25
N ALA A 163 -2.03 -1.27 -3.92
CA ALA A 163 -2.96 -2.20 -3.27
C ALA A 163 -4.39 -2.07 -3.85
N THR A 164 -4.78 -0.87 -4.28
CA THR A 164 -6.04 -0.60 -4.98
C THR A 164 -6.20 -1.39 -6.30
N LEU A 165 -5.09 -1.85 -6.90
CA LEU A 165 -5.09 -2.68 -8.11
C LEU A 165 -5.15 -4.18 -7.78
N THR A 166 -4.51 -4.60 -6.69
CA THR A 166 -4.41 -6.02 -6.33
C THR A 166 -5.65 -6.52 -5.58
N ILE A 167 -6.27 -5.67 -4.74
CA ILE A 167 -7.40 -6.05 -3.87
C ILE A 167 -8.58 -6.64 -4.65
N PRO A 168 -9.09 -6.03 -5.73
CA PRO A 168 -10.21 -6.61 -6.48
C PRO A 168 -9.90 -8.03 -6.98
N VAL A 169 -8.72 -8.22 -7.58
CA VAL A 169 -8.30 -9.52 -8.11
C VAL A 169 -8.10 -10.53 -6.99
N SER A 170 -7.50 -10.13 -5.87
CA SER A 170 -7.35 -11.00 -4.68
C SER A 170 -8.69 -11.45 -4.12
N LEU A 171 -9.69 -10.55 -4.04
CA LEU A 171 -11.04 -10.90 -3.58
C LEU A 171 -11.75 -11.87 -4.52
N ALA A 172 -11.69 -11.64 -5.84
CA ALA A 172 -12.26 -12.56 -6.82
C ALA A 172 -11.66 -13.97 -6.71
N ILE A 173 -10.34 -14.05 -6.56
CA ILE A 173 -9.64 -15.34 -6.37
C ILE A 173 -9.98 -15.96 -5.01
N SER A 174 -10.05 -15.18 -3.93
CA SER A 174 -10.48 -15.67 -2.61
C SER A 174 -11.87 -16.28 -2.67
N ALA A 175 -12.82 -15.63 -3.33
CA ALA A 175 -14.18 -16.15 -3.51
C ALA A 175 -14.18 -17.43 -4.36
N LYS A 176 -13.56 -17.40 -5.55
CA LYS A 176 -13.49 -18.53 -6.48
C LYS A 176 -12.87 -19.78 -5.84
N HIS A 177 -11.84 -19.59 -5.03
CA HIS A 177 -11.10 -20.69 -4.40
C HIS A 177 -11.51 -20.93 -2.94
N ARG A 178 -12.54 -20.24 -2.43
CA ARG A 178 -13.01 -20.33 -1.04
C ARG A 178 -11.86 -20.27 -0.03
N LEU A 179 -11.01 -19.26 -0.18
CA LEU A 179 -9.88 -19.04 0.70
C LEU A 179 -10.35 -18.35 1.98
N ALA A 180 -10.03 -18.96 3.12
CA ALA A 180 -10.24 -18.39 4.45
C ALA A 180 -9.31 -17.19 4.67
N MET A 181 -8.08 -17.31 4.17
CA MET A 181 -7.08 -16.24 4.14
C MET A 181 -6.28 -16.30 2.84
N ASN A 182 -6.08 -15.15 2.21
CA ASN A 182 -5.33 -14.99 0.99
C ASN A 182 -4.25 -13.90 1.17
N PHE A 183 -3.01 -14.34 1.06
CA PHE A 183 -1.83 -13.47 1.05
C PHE A 183 -1.64 -12.88 -0.35
N THR A 184 -1.57 -11.55 -0.44
CA THR A 184 -1.09 -10.92 -1.66
C THR A 184 0.44 -11.05 -1.71
N CYS A 185 0.96 -11.61 -2.80
CA CYS A 185 2.37 -11.90 -2.96
C CYS A 185 2.96 -11.37 -4.27
N ILE A 186 4.29 -11.33 -4.34
CA ILE A 186 5.07 -11.06 -5.56
C ILE A 186 6.21 -12.08 -5.70
N PRO A 187 6.83 -12.24 -6.88
CA PRO A 187 8.15 -12.87 -6.99
C PRO A 187 9.13 -12.08 -6.11
N ARG A 188 9.73 -12.75 -5.12
CA ARG A 188 10.67 -12.13 -4.17
C ARG A 188 12.10 -12.26 -4.67
N GLN A 189 12.92 -11.22 -4.53
CA GLN A 189 14.36 -11.36 -4.72
C GLN A 189 15.02 -11.81 -3.40
N PRO A 190 16.06 -12.66 -3.44
CA PRO A 190 16.82 -12.99 -2.24
C PRO A 190 17.31 -11.74 -1.52
N LYS A 191 17.34 -11.77 -0.18
CA LYS A 191 17.73 -10.65 0.70
C LYS A 191 16.79 -9.44 0.65
N GLU A 192 15.63 -9.57 -0.01
CA GLU A 192 14.59 -8.56 0.03
C GLU A 192 13.88 -8.57 1.39
N ALA A 193 13.69 -7.38 1.96
CA ALA A 193 13.00 -7.19 3.24
C ALA A 193 11.47 -7.28 3.06
N ILE A 194 11.02 -8.48 2.68
CA ILE A 194 9.65 -8.98 2.63
C ILE A 194 9.68 -10.46 3.04
N GLY A 195 8.74 -10.89 3.87
CA GLY A 195 8.64 -12.30 4.28
C GLY A 195 8.25 -13.22 3.12
N LEU A 196 8.41 -14.53 3.31
CA LEU A 196 8.15 -15.56 2.32
C LEU A 196 6.94 -16.40 2.72
N LEU A 197 6.01 -16.62 1.80
CA LEU A 197 4.88 -17.49 2.03
C LEU A 197 5.31 -18.94 1.84
N CYS A 198 5.37 -19.68 2.95
CA CYS A 198 5.88 -21.03 3.00
C CYS A 198 4.82 -21.99 3.54
N LYS A 199 4.91 -23.25 3.12
CA LYS A 199 4.32 -24.36 3.83
C LYS A 199 5.31 -24.81 4.90
N VAL A 200 4.91 -24.72 6.16
CA VAL A 200 5.77 -24.98 7.31
C VAL A 200 5.15 -26.07 8.16
N ARG A 201 5.98 -27.04 8.55
CA ARG A 201 5.67 -28.04 9.57
C ARG A 201 6.51 -27.73 10.81
N MET A 202 5.85 -27.39 11.91
CA MET A 202 6.55 -27.13 13.17
C MET A 202 7.09 -28.44 13.75
N CYS A 203 8.22 -28.38 14.46
CA CYS A 203 8.80 -29.55 15.11
C CYS A 203 7.78 -30.18 16.08
N GLY A 204 7.61 -31.49 16.01
CA GLY A 204 6.63 -32.23 16.84
C GLY A 204 5.17 -32.12 16.40
N SER A 205 4.89 -31.48 15.26
CA SER A 205 3.55 -31.40 14.66
C SER A 205 3.55 -32.06 13.30
N ASP A 206 2.57 -32.93 13.03
CA ASP A 206 2.33 -33.47 11.68
C ASP A 206 1.51 -32.52 10.80
N ILE A 207 1.01 -31.43 11.39
CA ILE A 207 0.20 -30.42 10.73
C ILE A 207 1.10 -29.46 9.95
N GLU A 208 0.88 -29.38 8.65
CA GLU A 208 1.46 -28.36 7.77
C GLU A 208 0.57 -27.11 7.75
N ARG A 209 1.17 -25.93 7.86
CA ARG A 209 0.49 -24.63 7.80
C ARG A 209 1.08 -23.76 6.71
N THR A 210 0.24 -22.99 6.03
CA THR A 210 0.68 -21.96 5.08
C THR A 210 0.81 -20.64 5.82
N ILE A 211 2.04 -20.16 6.03
CA ILE A 211 2.34 -18.97 6.84
C ILE A 211 3.41 -18.11 6.18
N ASN A 212 3.50 -16.86 6.62
CA ASN A 212 4.62 -16.01 6.30
C ASN A 212 5.80 -16.33 7.22
N VAL A 213 6.97 -16.56 6.64
CA VAL A 213 8.26 -16.64 7.34
C VAL A 213 9.00 -15.33 7.10
N GLU A 214 9.30 -14.59 8.17
CA GLU A 214 9.97 -13.30 8.04
C GLU A 214 11.38 -13.41 7.46
N TYR A 215 11.78 -12.37 6.73
CA TYR A 215 13.03 -12.36 5.98
C TYR A 215 14.28 -12.43 6.88
N ASP A 216 14.18 -11.94 8.11
CA ASP A 216 15.29 -11.91 9.08
C ASP A 216 15.61 -13.28 9.68
N ILE A 217 14.63 -14.19 9.71
CA ILE A 217 14.81 -15.58 10.14
C ILE A 217 14.92 -16.57 8.97
N PHE A 218 14.48 -16.18 7.77
CA PHE A 218 14.43 -17.11 6.63
C PHE A 218 15.81 -17.62 6.21
N GLU A 219 16.86 -16.80 6.25
CA GLU A 219 18.18 -17.22 5.81
C GLU A 219 18.72 -18.39 6.66
N SER A 220 18.62 -18.29 7.99
CA SER A 220 19.07 -19.35 8.90
C SER A 220 18.19 -20.61 8.83
N LEU A 221 16.87 -20.42 8.68
CA LEU A 221 15.92 -21.51 8.48
C LEU A 221 16.22 -22.27 7.18
N ALA A 222 16.33 -21.53 6.07
CA ALA A 222 16.55 -22.10 4.74
C ALA A 222 17.92 -22.79 4.64
N ALA A 223 18.96 -22.26 5.30
CA ALA A 223 20.26 -22.92 5.38
C ALA A 223 20.21 -24.29 6.08
N SER A 224 19.28 -24.45 7.03
CA SER A 224 19.13 -25.69 7.81
C SER A 224 18.15 -26.68 7.18
N LEU A 225 17.14 -26.19 6.45
CA LEU A 225 15.98 -26.99 6.02
C LEU A 225 15.85 -27.16 4.50
N THR A 226 16.70 -26.51 3.69
CA THR A 226 16.57 -26.55 2.23
C THR A 226 17.92 -26.82 1.56
N GLU A 227 17.88 -27.48 0.40
CA GLU A 227 19.05 -27.72 -0.44
C GLU A 227 19.67 -26.43 -1.01
N LEU A 228 18.97 -25.30 -0.87
CA LEU A 228 19.44 -23.98 -1.32
C LEU A 228 20.55 -23.40 -0.43
N GLY A 229 20.69 -23.89 0.81
CA GLY A 229 21.74 -23.44 1.72
C GLY A 229 21.59 -22.01 2.23
N GLY A 230 20.40 -21.40 2.14
CA GLY A 230 20.12 -20.05 2.67
C GLY A 230 19.07 -19.28 1.87
N ASP A 231 19.01 -17.96 2.07
CA ASP A 231 18.15 -17.07 1.28
C ASP A 231 18.76 -16.85 -0.12
N GLN A 232 18.47 -17.76 -1.03
CA GLN A 232 19.00 -17.82 -2.39
C GLN A 232 17.89 -17.83 -3.45
N ALA A 233 18.27 -17.52 -4.69
CA ALA A 233 17.36 -17.62 -5.82
C ALA A 233 17.09 -19.08 -6.17
N ALA A 234 15.90 -19.36 -6.72
CA ALA A 234 15.58 -20.66 -7.27
C ALA A 234 16.45 -20.96 -8.51
N PRO A 235 16.79 -22.23 -8.78
CA PRO A 235 17.55 -22.61 -9.97
C PRO A 235 16.93 -22.05 -11.26
N GLY A 236 17.74 -21.36 -12.07
CA GLY A 236 17.29 -20.75 -13.33
C GLY A 236 16.44 -19.48 -13.17
N SER A 237 16.36 -18.91 -11.96
CA SER A 237 15.62 -17.68 -11.67
C SER A 237 16.48 -16.65 -10.94
N ILE A 238 16.07 -15.39 -11.01
CA ILE A 238 16.59 -14.31 -10.13
C ILE A 238 15.76 -14.15 -8.84
N TYR A 239 14.69 -14.94 -8.70
CA TYR A 239 13.75 -14.87 -7.58
C TYR A 239 13.86 -16.08 -6.65
N SER A 240 13.49 -15.89 -5.39
CA SER A 240 13.34 -16.97 -4.40
C SER A 240 12.32 -18.02 -4.87
N TYR A 241 12.45 -19.25 -4.37
CA TYR A 241 11.51 -20.34 -4.63
C TYR A 241 10.10 -20.00 -4.11
N PHE A 242 10.04 -19.47 -2.88
CA PHE A 242 8.80 -19.07 -2.24
C PHE A 242 8.43 -17.63 -2.60
N PRO A 243 7.13 -17.33 -2.82
CA PRO A 243 6.70 -15.98 -3.15
C PRO A 243 6.79 -15.07 -1.91
N GLY A 244 7.07 -13.78 -2.13
CA GLY A 244 7.16 -12.81 -1.06
C GLY A 244 5.80 -12.25 -0.69
N SER A 245 5.40 -12.32 0.58
CA SER A 245 4.19 -11.66 1.09
C SER A 245 4.41 -10.15 1.16
N ILE A 246 3.47 -9.38 0.62
CA ILE A 246 3.51 -7.92 0.68
C ILE A 246 2.55 -7.34 1.73
N ASN A 247 2.02 -8.19 2.61
CA ASN A 247 1.15 -7.81 3.73
C ASN A 247 -0.12 -7.02 3.33
N THR A 248 -0.64 -7.29 2.13
CA THR A 248 -2.07 -7.05 1.83
C THR A 248 -2.79 -8.37 2.02
N LEU A 249 -3.60 -8.47 3.08
CA LEU A 249 -4.23 -9.71 3.52
C LEU A 249 -5.73 -9.64 3.28
N ILE A 250 -6.31 -10.69 2.70
CA ILE A 250 -7.75 -10.80 2.45
C ILE A 250 -8.26 -11.99 3.24
N LEU A 251 -9.15 -11.77 4.20
CA LEU A 251 -9.71 -12.84 5.03
C LEU A 251 -11.22 -12.92 4.82
N ASN A 252 -11.76 -14.13 4.74
CA ASN A 252 -13.19 -14.37 4.78
C ASN A 252 -13.70 -14.16 6.23
N MET A 253 -14.77 -13.38 6.41
CA MET A 253 -15.27 -13.04 7.75
C MET A 253 -15.89 -14.22 8.50
N ASP A 254 -16.47 -15.20 7.79
CA ASP A 254 -17.07 -16.39 8.39
C ASP A 254 -16.01 -17.30 9.02
N ASP A 255 -14.79 -17.32 8.45
CA ASP A 255 -13.66 -18.06 9.01
C ASP A 255 -12.86 -17.20 10.02
N TYR A 256 -12.74 -15.89 9.79
CA TYR A 256 -11.92 -14.99 10.61
C TYR A 256 -12.54 -14.67 11.98
N ILE A 257 -13.84 -14.36 12.03
CA ILE A 257 -14.50 -13.92 13.28
C ILE A 257 -14.51 -15.02 14.36
N PRO A 258 -14.76 -16.30 14.05
CA PRO A 258 -14.64 -17.37 15.04
C PRO A 258 -13.24 -17.44 15.66
N LEU A 259 -12.19 -17.37 14.84
CA LEU A 259 -10.80 -17.37 15.34
C LEU A 259 -10.51 -16.11 16.17
N LEU A 260 -10.96 -14.95 15.69
CA LEU A 260 -10.83 -13.70 16.42
C LEU A 260 -11.48 -13.77 17.82
N THR A 261 -12.61 -14.45 17.93
CA THR A 261 -13.35 -14.64 19.19
C THR A 261 -12.67 -15.67 20.09
N GLU A 262 -12.33 -16.84 19.55
CA GLU A 262 -11.67 -17.94 20.27
C GLU A 262 -10.37 -17.47 20.92
N PHE A 263 -9.55 -16.73 20.18
CA PHE A 263 -8.25 -16.26 20.64
C PHE A 263 -8.29 -14.83 21.22
N CYS A 264 -9.48 -14.23 21.37
CA CYS A 264 -9.64 -12.85 21.85
C CYS A 264 -8.77 -11.83 21.09
N GLY A 265 -8.54 -12.07 19.79
CA GLY A 265 -7.66 -11.30 18.92
C GLY A 265 -6.17 -11.33 19.26
N VAL A 266 -5.73 -12.24 20.14
CA VAL A 266 -4.32 -12.49 20.40
C VAL A 266 -3.76 -13.39 19.28
N VAL A 267 -2.60 -13.01 18.75
CA VAL A 267 -1.82 -13.80 17.79
C VAL A 267 -0.49 -14.22 18.42
N PRO A 268 0.22 -15.22 17.87
CA PRO A 268 1.53 -15.59 18.37
C PRO A 268 2.50 -14.40 18.46
N GLU A 269 3.27 -14.40 19.54
CA GLU A 269 4.23 -13.36 19.87
C GLU A 269 5.66 -13.87 19.67
N PHE A 270 6.59 -12.94 19.42
CA PHE A 270 8.02 -13.22 19.33
C PHE A 270 8.83 -12.09 19.95
N ILE A 271 10.14 -12.27 20.06
CA ILE A 271 11.06 -11.23 20.52
C ILE A 271 12.32 -11.25 19.66
N ASN A 272 12.81 -10.06 19.28
CA ASN A 272 14.01 -9.92 18.44
C ASN A 272 15.06 -8.99 19.10
N PRO A 273 15.82 -9.47 20.10
CA PRO A 273 16.81 -8.66 20.80
C PRO A 273 18.00 -8.29 19.89
N LYS A 274 18.39 -7.00 19.91
CA LYS A 274 19.61 -6.52 19.24
C LYS A 274 20.76 -6.50 20.22
N TYR A 275 21.52 -7.60 20.24
CA TYR A 275 22.66 -7.79 21.14
C TYR A 275 23.78 -6.78 20.88
N THR A 276 24.48 -6.41 21.96
CA THR A 276 25.61 -5.46 21.91
C THR A 276 26.90 -6.10 21.41
N ASP A 277 27.02 -7.41 21.57
CA ASP A 277 28.20 -8.22 21.27
C ASP A 277 27.81 -9.70 21.13
N ASP A 278 28.81 -10.52 20.79
CA ASP A 278 28.66 -11.95 20.51
C ASP A 278 28.37 -12.81 21.76
N SER A 279 28.54 -12.28 22.98
CA SER A 279 28.18 -13.01 24.20
C SER A 279 26.68 -13.22 24.33
N LYS A 280 25.89 -12.37 23.65
CA LYS A 280 24.42 -12.37 23.67
C LYS A 280 23.81 -12.27 25.07
N THR A 281 24.50 -11.59 26.00
CA THR A 281 24.02 -11.40 27.38
C THR A 281 23.31 -10.07 27.61
N THR A 282 23.72 -9.02 26.88
CA THR A 282 23.13 -7.68 26.93
C THR A 282 22.64 -7.25 25.54
N PHE A 283 21.55 -6.46 25.51
CA PHE A 283 20.98 -5.95 24.27
C PHE A 283 20.43 -4.54 24.46
N LYS A 284 20.30 -3.80 23.36
CA LYS A 284 19.52 -2.55 23.38
C LYS A 284 18.09 -2.87 23.80
N PRO A 285 17.44 -2.08 24.69
CA PRO A 285 16.14 -2.42 25.24
C PRO A 285 15.14 -2.88 24.17
N CYS A 286 14.66 -4.10 24.33
CA CYS A 286 13.80 -4.79 23.38
C CYS A 286 12.41 -5.05 24.00
N ARG A 287 11.45 -5.51 23.21
CA ARG A 287 10.08 -5.77 23.66
C ARG A 287 9.51 -6.95 22.88
N ILE A 288 8.49 -7.59 23.44
CA ILE A 288 7.69 -8.59 22.72
C ILE A 288 7.03 -7.90 21.52
N GLU A 289 6.94 -8.61 20.41
CA GLU A 289 6.33 -8.16 19.17
C GLU A 289 5.32 -9.18 18.65
N SER A 290 4.35 -8.71 17.87
CA SER A 290 3.40 -9.54 17.14
C SER A 290 3.20 -9.03 15.72
N LEU A 291 2.95 -9.96 14.79
CA LEU A 291 2.75 -9.67 13.37
C LEU A 291 1.29 -9.92 12.97
N MET A 292 0.72 -9.10 12.09
CA MET A 292 -0.70 -9.23 11.73
C MET A 292 -0.93 -10.43 10.81
N GLN A 293 0.09 -10.80 10.05
CA GLN A 293 0.07 -11.97 9.19
C GLN A 293 0.11 -13.29 9.99
N ASP A 294 0.53 -13.25 11.26
CA ASP A 294 0.65 -14.44 12.10
C ASP A 294 -0.71 -14.94 12.60
N ILE A 295 -1.80 -14.20 12.34
CA ILE A 295 -3.17 -14.75 12.41
C ILE A 295 -3.30 -16.03 11.57
N ALA A 296 -2.49 -16.18 10.51
CA ALA A 296 -2.42 -17.40 9.69
C ALA A 296 -2.11 -18.67 10.50
N LEU A 297 -1.37 -18.55 11.62
CA LEU A 297 -1.06 -19.67 12.50
C LEU A 297 -2.29 -20.24 13.20
N LEU A 298 -3.35 -19.44 13.36
CA LEU A 298 -4.57 -19.84 14.05
C LEU A 298 -5.54 -20.61 13.14
N PHE A 299 -5.42 -20.49 11.81
CA PHE A 299 -6.27 -21.20 10.87
C PHE A 299 -5.95 -22.70 10.85
N GLY A 300 -6.83 -23.53 11.40
CA GLY A 300 -6.70 -25.00 11.31
C GLY A 300 -6.80 -25.50 9.86
N PRO A 301 -5.79 -26.20 9.31
CA PRO A 301 -5.73 -26.56 7.89
C PRO A 301 -6.72 -27.64 7.45
N GLU A 302 -7.33 -28.36 8.40
CA GLU A 302 -8.42 -29.30 8.10
C GLU A 302 -9.73 -28.59 7.74
N LYS A 303 -9.92 -27.36 8.24
CA LYS A 303 -11.15 -26.57 8.06
C LYS A 303 -10.96 -25.40 7.10
N HIS A 304 -9.76 -24.82 7.10
CA HIS A 304 -9.51 -23.53 6.46
C HIS A 304 -8.51 -23.65 5.32
N ARG A 305 -8.79 -22.93 4.23
CA ARG A 305 -7.90 -22.84 3.07
C ARG A 305 -7.13 -21.53 3.13
N VAL A 306 -5.86 -21.61 3.53
CA VAL A 306 -4.92 -20.48 3.49
C VAL A 306 -4.07 -20.59 2.22
N GLY A 307 -3.96 -19.50 1.46
CA GLY A 307 -3.19 -19.47 0.22
C GLY A 307 -2.62 -18.11 -0.08
N GLY A 308 -1.99 -17.97 -1.26
CA GLY A 308 -1.49 -16.69 -1.72
C GLY A 308 -1.68 -16.49 -3.22
N LEU A 309 -1.91 -15.25 -3.61
CA LEU A 309 -2.01 -14.82 -5.00
C LEU A 309 -0.79 -14.00 -5.38
N ARG A 310 -0.04 -14.49 -6.37
CA ARG A 310 1.19 -13.85 -6.84
C ARG A 310 0.91 -12.88 -7.99
N PHE A 311 1.20 -11.60 -7.78
CA PHE A 311 1.15 -10.53 -8.78
C PHE A 311 2.54 -10.24 -9.37
N SER A 312 2.60 -9.36 -10.37
CA SER A 312 3.86 -8.78 -10.84
C SER A 312 4.55 -7.99 -9.72
N ARG A 313 5.88 -7.98 -9.67
CA ARG A 313 6.66 -7.13 -8.73
C ARG A 313 6.28 -5.65 -8.85
N PHE A 314 5.89 -5.22 -10.04
CA PHE A 314 5.47 -3.85 -10.31
C PHE A 314 4.30 -3.39 -9.44
N THR A 315 3.43 -4.30 -8.99
CA THR A 315 2.27 -3.96 -8.15
C THR A 315 2.62 -3.81 -6.66
N TYR A 316 3.90 -3.89 -6.30
CA TYR A 316 4.40 -3.59 -4.96
C TYR A 316 5.27 -2.35 -5.01
N GLN A 317 4.69 -1.22 -4.59
CA GLN A 317 5.31 0.11 -4.66
C GLN A 317 5.35 0.78 -3.27
N PRO A 318 6.00 0.15 -2.26
CA PRO A 318 6.11 0.74 -0.94
C PRO A 318 7.09 1.93 -0.94
N VAL A 319 6.83 2.90 -0.07
CA VAL A 319 7.81 3.93 0.32
C VAL A 319 8.32 3.60 1.72
N LYS A 320 9.45 2.88 1.79
CA LYS A 320 9.99 2.32 3.04
C LYS A 320 11.46 2.61 3.32
N ASN A 321 12.23 3.05 2.33
CA ASN A 321 13.63 3.42 2.49
C ASN A 321 13.84 4.92 2.25
N GLY A 322 14.73 5.56 3.01
CA GLY A 322 15.25 6.88 2.65
C GLY A 322 16.01 6.83 1.32
N LEU A 323 16.14 7.99 0.65
CA LEU A 323 16.71 8.06 -0.71
C LEU A 323 18.10 7.40 -0.82
N GLN A 324 19.01 7.71 0.10
CA GLN A 324 20.38 7.19 0.08
C GLN A 324 20.44 5.68 0.28
N ASP A 325 19.61 5.14 1.17
CA ASP A 325 19.53 3.69 1.36
C ASP A 325 18.87 3.00 0.17
N GLY A 326 17.90 3.65 -0.47
CA GLY A 326 17.32 3.19 -1.73
C GLY A 326 18.35 3.09 -2.85
N ILE A 327 19.20 4.11 -3.01
CA ILE A 327 20.31 4.11 -3.99
C ILE A 327 21.29 2.97 -3.70
N LYS A 328 21.69 2.78 -2.43
CA LYS A 328 22.59 1.69 -2.03
C LYS A 328 21.99 0.31 -2.34
N LYS A 329 20.71 0.10 -2.03
CA LYS A 329 20.00 -1.15 -2.33
C LYS A 329 19.92 -1.39 -3.84
N PHE A 330 19.62 -0.35 -4.61
CA PHE A 330 19.60 -0.44 -6.07
C PHE A 330 20.94 -0.86 -6.65
N ALA A 331 22.04 -0.28 -6.16
CA ALA A 331 23.39 -0.66 -6.58
C ALA A 331 23.74 -2.12 -6.24
N GLN A 332 23.05 -2.73 -5.28
CA GLN A 332 23.17 -4.14 -4.90
C GLN A 332 22.20 -5.07 -5.68
N GLY A 333 21.47 -4.54 -6.68
CA GLY A 333 20.50 -5.30 -7.47
C GLY A 333 19.14 -5.50 -6.80
N LEU A 334 18.87 -4.82 -5.68
CA LEU A 334 17.59 -4.83 -4.98
C LEU A 334 16.71 -3.64 -5.40
N ALA A 335 15.41 -3.72 -5.13
CA ALA A 335 14.53 -2.58 -5.37
C ALA A 335 14.78 -1.44 -4.35
N ALA A 336 14.80 -0.20 -4.85
CA ALA A 336 15.11 0.98 -4.04
C ALA A 336 14.02 1.29 -2.98
N TYR A 337 12.73 1.15 -3.35
CA TYR A 337 11.58 1.40 -2.48
C TYR A 337 11.67 2.70 -1.66
N CYS A 338 12.13 3.77 -2.30
CA CYS A 338 12.15 5.13 -1.76
C CYS A 338 11.04 5.99 -2.41
N ALA A 339 10.85 7.21 -1.91
CA ALA A 339 9.79 8.11 -2.39
C ALA A 339 9.89 8.38 -3.90
N ALA A 340 11.11 8.51 -4.44
CA ALA A 340 11.34 8.72 -5.88
C ALA A 340 10.78 7.58 -6.74
N THR A 341 11.10 6.32 -6.39
CA THR A 341 10.61 5.14 -7.11
C THR A 341 9.13 4.83 -6.84
N GLY A 342 8.60 5.25 -5.68
CA GLY A 342 7.18 5.15 -5.38
C GLY A 342 6.35 6.05 -6.28
N GLU A 343 6.77 7.31 -6.44
CA GLU A 343 6.11 8.28 -7.31
C GLU A 343 6.22 7.90 -8.80
N GLU A 344 7.40 7.50 -9.28
CA GLU A 344 7.59 6.92 -10.62
C GLU A 344 6.65 5.73 -10.85
N GLY A 345 6.64 4.79 -9.89
CA GLY A 345 5.81 3.59 -9.98
C GLY A 345 4.33 3.92 -10.11
N PHE A 346 3.84 4.93 -9.40
CA PHE A 346 2.46 5.36 -9.47
C PHE A 346 2.11 5.94 -10.85
N TYR A 347 2.93 6.86 -11.37
CA TYR A 347 2.72 7.41 -12.72
C TYR A 347 2.76 6.31 -13.79
N GLU A 348 3.70 5.38 -13.69
CA GLU A 348 3.77 4.23 -14.59
C GLU A 348 2.54 3.33 -14.48
N ALA A 349 1.99 3.14 -13.27
CA ALA A 349 0.82 2.30 -13.07
C ALA A 349 -0.41 2.90 -13.77
N VAL A 350 -0.57 4.23 -13.71
CA VAL A 350 -1.62 4.94 -14.44
C VAL A 350 -1.41 4.82 -15.94
N ARG A 351 -0.18 5.02 -16.45
CA ARG A 351 0.13 4.88 -17.88
C ARG A 351 -0.19 3.48 -18.42
N LEU A 352 0.25 2.43 -17.73
CA LEU A 352 0.00 1.04 -18.14
C LEU A 352 -1.49 0.72 -18.17
N ARG A 353 -2.27 1.29 -17.24
CA ARG A 353 -3.73 1.14 -17.20
C ARG A 353 -4.41 1.84 -18.37
N LEU A 354 -4.00 3.06 -18.69
CA LEU A 354 -4.52 3.81 -19.85
C LEU A 354 -4.13 3.13 -21.17
N GLN A 355 -2.90 2.59 -21.28
CA GLN A 355 -2.47 1.79 -22.43
C GLN A 355 -3.28 0.50 -22.56
N ALA A 356 -3.57 -0.18 -21.45
CA ALA A 356 -4.46 -1.35 -21.45
C ALA A 356 -5.90 -0.99 -21.87
N ALA A 357 -6.32 0.26 -21.67
CA ALA A 357 -7.58 0.81 -22.16
C ALA A 357 -7.51 1.31 -23.62
N GLY A 358 -6.36 1.18 -24.30
CA GLY A 358 -6.18 1.52 -25.71
C GLY A 358 -5.49 2.87 -25.99
N LEU A 359 -5.14 3.64 -24.95
CA LEU A 359 -4.44 4.92 -25.15
C LEU A 359 -3.01 4.67 -25.67
N ASN A 360 -2.70 5.20 -26.85
CA ASN A 360 -1.35 5.09 -27.40
C ASN A 360 -0.44 6.20 -26.85
N LEU A 361 0.45 5.85 -25.91
CA LEU A 361 1.44 6.77 -25.36
C LEU A 361 2.77 6.70 -26.13
N PRO A 362 3.51 7.81 -26.28
CA PRO A 362 4.78 7.82 -26.99
C PRO A 362 5.81 6.85 -26.40
N THR A 363 6.44 6.05 -27.26
CA THR A 363 7.58 5.21 -26.87
C THR A 363 8.77 6.10 -26.49
N ARG A 364 9.36 5.87 -25.32
CA ARG A 364 10.63 6.48 -24.90
C ARG A 364 11.77 5.46 -25.02
N PRO A 365 13.00 5.88 -25.37
CA PRO A 365 14.18 5.02 -25.34
C PRO A 365 14.33 4.30 -23.99
N LYS A 366 14.88 3.08 -23.97
CA LYS A 366 15.00 2.28 -22.73
C LYS A 366 15.84 2.98 -21.66
N ASP A 367 16.81 3.78 -22.07
CA ASP A 367 17.74 4.51 -21.22
C ASP A 367 17.28 5.93 -20.85
N ALA A 368 16.12 6.39 -21.36
CA ALA A 368 15.60 7.72 -21.06
C ALA A 368 15.19 7.84 -19.57
N TYR A 369 15.55 8.96 -18.96
CA TYR A 369 15.25 9.29 -17.57
C TYR A 369 14.91 10.77 -17.44
N ASP A 370 14.21 11.11 -16.36
CA ASP A 370 13.89 12.49 -16.02
C ASP A 370 14.74 12.97 -14.82
N VAL A 371 15.11 12.06 -13.92
CA VAL A 371 16.07 12.32 -12.83
C VAL A 371 17.07 11.16 -12.73
N ASN A 372 18.35 11.48 -12.49
CA ASN A 372 19.43 10.51 -12.31
C ASN A 372 20.12 10.75 -10.97
N PHE A 373 20.11 9.74 -10.10
CA PHE A 373 20.69 9.80 -8.76
C PHE A 373 22.10 9.21 -8.67
N GLY A 374 22.69 8.81 -9.81
CA GLY A 374 23.93 8.05 -9.83
C GLY A 374 23.74 6.59 -9.43
N SER A 375 24.83 5.81 -9.45
CA SER A 375 24.82 4.37 -9.13
C SER A 375 23.76 3.55 -9.90
N GLY A 376 23.40 4.01 -11.10
CA GLY A 376 22.41 3.40 -11.97
C GLY A 376 20.95 3.72 -11.65
N LEU A 377 20.62 4.34 -10.50
CA LEU A 377 19.23 4.68 -10.16
C LEU A 377 18.78 5.91 -10.98
N LYS A 378 17.86 5.65 -11.91
CA LYS A 378 17.24 6.63 -12.78
C LYS A 378 15.73 6.49 -12.66
N VAL A 379 15.01 7.60 -12.60
CA VAL A 379 13.54 7.60 -12.55
C VAL A 379 12.94 8.35 -13.74
N ARG A 380 11.76 7.90 -14.17
CA ARG A 380 11.01 8.40 -15.30
C ARG A 380 9.59 8.80 -14.89
N LEU A 381 9.33 10.10 -14.88
CA LEU A 381 8.08 10.69 -14.44
C LEU A 381 7.13 10.93 -15.62
N PHE A 382 7.62 11.44 -16.75
CA PHE A 382 6.77 11.90 -17.85
C PHE A 382 6.45 10.80 -18.90
N PRO A 383 5.26 10.86 -19.55
CA PRO A 383 4.17 11.82 -19.30
C PRO A 383 3.49 11.56 -17.96
N ILE A 384 3.17 12.64 -17.25
CA ILE A 384 2.48 12.56 -15.95
C ILE A 384 0.99 12.57 -16.26
N ILE A 385 0.30 11.48 -15.96
CA ILE A 385 -1.15 11.41 -16.05
C ILE A 385 -1.66 10.97 -14.69
N VAL A 386 -2.52 11.81 -14.08
CA VAL A 386 -3.17 11.50 -12.81
C VAL A 386 -4.65 11.75 -12.97
N ALA A 387 -5.43 10.70 -12.79
CA ALA A 387 -6.89 10.78 -12.81
C ALA A 387 -7.41 10.20 -11.50
N ASP A 388 -8.36 10.90 -10.86
CA ASP A 388 -9.00 10.37 -9.67
C ASP A 388 -9.94 9.19 -9.99
N ALA A 389 -10.38 8.48 -8.94
CA ALA A 389 -11.27 7.35 -9.11
C ALA A 389 -12.62 7.74 -9.74
N MET A 390 -13.04 9.01 -9.63
CA MET A 390 -14.28 9.50 -10.23
C MET A 390 -14.15 9.59 -11.76
N ALA A 391 -13.02 10.10 -12.24
CA ALA A 391 -12.70 10.26 -13.64
C ALA A 391 -12.40 8.90 -14.31
N MET A 392 -11.41 8.19 -13.78
CA MET A 392 -10.88 6.97 -14.41
C MET A 392 -11.70 5.72 -14.07
N GLY A 393 -12.50 5.77 -13.01
CA GLY A 393 -13.04 4.57 -12.37
C GLY A 393 -11.93 3.72 -11.77
N VAL A 394 -12.19 2.41 -11.65
CA VAL A 394 -11.33 1.49 -10.89
C VAL A 394 -11.00 0.20 -11.64
N SER A 395 -11.60 -0.03 -12.81
CA SER A 395 -11.28 -1.11 -13.74
C SER A 395 -10.79 -0.59 -15.09
N VAL A 396 -10.09 -1.40 -15.89
CA VAL A 396 -9.69 -1.00 -17.26
C VAL A 396 -10.93 -0.71 -18.11
N GLU A 397 -12.01 -1.43 -17.86
CA GLU A 397 -13.31 -1.23 -18.51
C GLU A 397 -13.93 0.13 -18.15
N ASP A 398 -13.82 0.58 -16.89
CA ASP A 398 -14.28 1.92 -16.52
C ASP A 398 -13.54 3.02 -17.29
N ILE A 399 -12.25 2.84 -17.56
CA ILE A 399 -11.45 3.82 -18.29
C ILE A 399 -12.06 4.06 -19.67
N THR A 400 -12.36 3.00 -20.41
CA THR A 400 -12.92 3.14 -21.76
C THR A 400 -14.36 3.62 -21.74
N GLN A 401 -15.15 3.23 -20.74
CA GLN A 401 -16.56 3.62 -20.67
C GLN A 401 -16.75 5.07 -20.19
N ARG A 402 -15.93 5.53 -19.25
CA ARG A 402 -16.07 6.82 -18.57
C ARG A 402 -15.15 7.89 -19.15
N LEU A 403 -13.85 7.65 -19.11
CA LEU A 403 -12.83 8.67 -19.37
C LEU A 403 -12.42 8.75 -20.84
N LEU A 404 -12.14 7.61 -21.48
CA LEU A 404 -11.54 7.49 -22.81
C LEU A 404 -12.40 6.60 -23.73
N PRO A 405 -13.57 7.07 -24.19
CA PRO A 405 -14.41 6.32 -25.13
C PRO A 405 -13.77 6.07 -26.50
N HIS A 406 -12.88 6.98 -26.92
CA HIS A 406 -12.19 6.92 -28.22
C HIS A 406 -10.69 7.18 -27.99
N PRO A 407 -9.98 6.25 -27.33
CA PRO A 407 -8.58 6.45 -26.95
C PRO A 407 -7.66 6.71 -28.16
N GLU A 408 -8.03 6.25 -29.35
CA GLU A 408 -7.35 6.52 -30.62
C GLU A 408 -7.32 8.00 -31.02
N ASN A 409 -8.25 8.81 -30.49
CA ASN A 409 -8.36 10.25 -30.74
C ASN A 409 -7.69 11.09 -29.66
N VAL A 410 -7.02 10.46 -28.69
CA VAL A 410 -6.33 11.12 -27.58
C VAL A 410 -4.83 10.96 -27.75
N LYS A 411 -4.14 12.08 -27.90
CA LYS A 411 -2.68 12.17 -28.04
C LYS A 411 -2.12 12.96 -26.87
N VAL A 412 -1.15 12.37 -26.18
CA VAL A 412 -0.44 12.99 -25.06
C VAL A 412 1.06 12.90 -25.35
N SER A 413 1.73 14.04 -25.47
CA SER A 413 3.17 14.07 -25.77
C SER A 413 4.01 13.51 -24.62
N ALA A 414 5.24 13.06 -24.89
CA ALA A 414 6.11 12.41 -23.90
C ALA A 414 6.51 13.31 -22.71
N ARG A 415 6.28 14.62 -22.81
CA ARG A 415 6.58 15.66 -21.82
C ARG A 415 5.34 16.26 -21.16
N SER A 416 4.16 15.72 -21.47
CA SER A 416 2.90 16.32 -21.07
C SER A 416 2.50 15.96 -19.63
N VAL A 417 1.64 16.80 -19.06
CA VAL A 417 0.97 16.58 -17.78
C VAL A 417 -0.54 16.64 -17.99
N LEU A 418 -1.26 15.59 -17.64
CA LEU A 418 -2.72 15.55 -17.71
C LEU A 418 -3.27 15.20 -16.31
N LEU A 419 -3.91 16.18 -15.67
CA LEU A 419 -4.57 16.02 -14.38
C LEU A 419 -6.07 16.00 -14.59
N VAL A 420 -6.76 14.97 -14.10
CA VAL A 420 -8.21 14.79 -14.31
C VAL A 420 -8.92 14.51 -12.99
N GLU A 421 -9.88 15.34 -12.65
CA GLU A 421 -10.64 15.27 -11.40
C GLU A 421 -12.14 15.31 -11.69
N GLY A 422 -12.93 14.50 -10.98
CA GLY A 422 -14.38 14.46 -11.16
C GLY A 422 -14.85 13.76 -12.45
N CYS A 423 -16.14 13.91 -12.77
CA CYS A 423 -16.74 13.31 -13.96
C CYS A 423 -16.27 14.01 -15.24
N VAL A 424 -15.29 13.42 -15.91
CA VAL A 424 -14.71 13.92 -17.17
C VAL A 424 -14.76 12.83 -18.23
N ARG A 425 -15.10 13.22 -19.46
CA ARG A 425 -15.08 12.36 -20.66
C ARG A 425 -14.25 13.02 -21.74
N ILE A 426 -13.19 12.38 -22.20
CA ILE A 426 -12.28 12.88 -23.23
C ILE A 426 -12.53 12.12 -24.52
N GLU A 427 -13.28 12.73 -25.43
CA GLU A 427 -13.61 12.16 -26.74
C GLU A 427 -12.49 12.38 -27.76
N SER A 428 -11.83 13.54 -27.71
CA SER A 428 -10.61 13.79 -28.48
C SER A 428 -9.78 14.94 -27.88
N LEU A 429 -8.46 14.74 -27.86
CA LEU A 429 -7.50 15.67 -27.25
C LEU A 429 -6.13 15.52 -27.93
N ASP A 430 -5.50 16.64 -28.27
CA ASP A 430 -4.07 16.71 -28.65
C ASP A 430 -3.32 17.59 -27.64
N LEU A 431 -2.59 16.93 -26.72
CA LEU A 431 -1.90 17.57 -25.61
C LEU A 431 -0.38 17.53 -25.80
N ASP A 432 0.23 18.70 -25.91
CA ASP A 432 1.67 18.92 -25.81
C ASP A 432 1.98 20.04 -24.81
N GLY A 433 1.88 19.71 -23.53
CA GLY A 433 1.85 20.69 -22.45
C GLY A 433 1.28 20.13 -21.17
N ALA A 434 0.81 21.00 -20.28
CA ALA A 434 0.08 20.64 -19.09
C ALA A 434 -1.38 21.07 -19.18
N LEU A 435 -2.30 20.15 -18.87
CA LEU A 435 -3.75 20.36 -18.86
C LEU A 435 -4.36 19.77 -17.58
N ARG A 436 -5.18 20.57 -16.90
CA ARG A 436 -6.02 20.16 -15.78
C ARG A 436 -7.49 20.21 -16.18
N LEU A 437 -8.19 19.11 -16.01
CA LEU A 437 -9.62 18.96 -16.28
C LEU A 437 -10.35 18.71 -14.96
N VAL A 438 -11.31 19.57 -14.63
CA VAL A 438 -12.09 19.47 -13.38
C VAL A 438 -13.57 19.36 -13.72
N GLY A 439 -14.08 18.13 -13.70
CA GLY A 439 -15.49 17.80 -13.84
C GLY A 439 -16.28 17.98 -12.53
N PRO A 440 -17.60 17.76 -12.56
CA PRO A 440 -18.41 17.73 -11.35
C PRO A 440 -18.06 16.54 -10.46
N THR A 441 -18.26 16.69 -9.15
CA THR A 441 -18.00 15.64 -8.15
C THR A 441 -19.23 14.77 -7.84
N ASP A 442 -20.39 15.13 -8.39
CA ASP A 442 -21.60 14.30 -8.35
C ASP A 442 -21.60 13.36 -9.56
N GLU A 443 -21.71 12.05 -9.31
CA GLU A 443 -21.71 11.01 -10.36
C GLU A 443 -22.93 11.05 -11.26
N ASN A 444 -24.00 11.70 -10.82
CA ASN A 444 -25.23 11.87 -11.59
C ASN A 444 -25.22 13.14 -12.43
N ALA A 445 -24.25 14.03 -12.22
CA ALA A 445 -24.12 15.25 -13.01
C ALA A 445 -23.58 14.93 -14.42
N ALA A 446 -23.97 15.75 -15.40
CA ALA A 446 -23.42 15.65 -16.75
C ALA A 446 -21.89 15.81 -16.71
N PRO A 447 -21.11 14.96 -17.38
CA PRO A 447 -19.66 15.03 -17.35
C PRO A 447 -19.14 16.28 -18.07
N LEU A 448 -17.95 16.74 -17.70
CA LEU A 448 -17.16 17.65 -18.53
C LEU A 448 -16.69 16.87 -19.78
N VAL A 449 -17.25 17.21 -20.94
CA VAL A 449 -16.87 16.57 -22.21
C VAL A 449 -15.79 17.39 -22.92
N ILE A 450 -14.66 16.75 -23.19
CA ILE A 450 -13.56 17.32 -23.97
C ILE A 450 -13.60 16.72 -25.37
N ASN A 451 -13.87 17.56 -26.36
CA ASN A 451 -13.94 17.16 -27.76
C ASN A 451 -13.24 18.22 -28.63
N ALA A 452 -12.42 17.75 -29.57
CA ALA A 452 -11.61 18.53 -30.50
C ALA A 452 -10.71 19.59 -29.82
N MET A 453 -10.17 19.25 -28.64
CA MET A 453 -9.30 20.17 -27.89
C MET A 453 -7.83 19.97 -28.26
N THR A 454 -7.12 21.06 -28.51
CA THR A 454 -5.67 21.08 -28.68
C THR A 454 -5.05 22.01 -27.66
N VAL A 455 -4.03 21.53 -26.95
CA VAL A 455 -3.32 22.31 -25.92
C VAL A 455 -1.82 22.26 -26.20
N LYS A 456 -1.20 23.44 -26.31
CA LYS A 456 0.24 23.62 -26.44
C LYS A 456 0.70 24.73 -25.52
N ASN A 457 1.54 24.41 -24.55
CA ASN A 457 2.01 25.36 -23.55
C ASN A 457 3.37 24.93 -22.99
N ALA A 458 4.02 25.71 -22.12
CA ALA A 458 5.34 25.36 -21.58
C ALA A 458 5.33 24.06 -20.73
N GLY A 459 4.16 23.67 -20.20
CA GLY A 459 3.97 22.48 -19.39
C GLY A 459 4.79 22.51 -18.11
N TRP A 460 5.22 21.33 -17.64
CA TRP A 460 5.99 21.19 -16.40
C TRP A 460 7.39 20.66 -16.70
N VAL A 461 8.31 20.88 -15.77
CA VAL A 461 9.66 20.31 -15.81
C VAL A 461 10.01 19.70 -14.46
N VAL A 462 11.01 18.82 -14.43
CA VAL A 462 11.55 18.29 -13.18
C VAL A 462 12.98 18.78 -12.99
N ARG A 463 13.29 19.18 -11.75
CA ARG A 463 14.61 19.64 -11.35
C ARG A 463 15.12 18.78 -10.19
N PRO A 464 16.25 18.07 -10.35
CA PRO A 464 16.91 17.40 -9.23
C PRO A 464 17.32 18.41 -8.15
N LEU A 465 17.21 18.03 -6.89
CA LEU A 465 17.69 18.84 -5.77
C LEU A 465 19.21 18.76 -5.67
N SER A 466 19.86 19.90 -5.39
CA SER A 466 21.28 19.89 -5.01
C SER A 466 21.47 19.44 -3.55
N ALA A 467 22.65 18.92 -3.21
CA ALA A 467 22.91 18.33 -1.89
C ALA A 467 22.69 19.31 -0.72
N ASP A 468 22.97 20.60 -0.94
CA ASP A 468 22.88 21.66 0.06
C ASP A 468 21.60 22.49 -0.04
N GLU A 469 20.67 22.12 -0.93
CA GLU A 469 19.42 22.86 -1.14
C GLU A 469 18.49 22.72 0.07
N SER A 470 18.05 23.86 0.61
CA SER A 470 16.96 23.86 1.59
C SER A 470 15.63 23.61 0.88
N ALA A 471 14.99 22.50 1.21
CA ALA A 471 13.69 22.12 0.68
C ALA A 471 12.88 21.38 1.76
N ASP A 472 11.56 21.38 1.61
CA ASP A 472 10.67 20.61 2.49
C ASP A 472 11.04 19.13 2.48
N GLU A 473 10.81 18.45 3.60
CA GLU A 473 11.11 17.02 3.74
C GLU A 473 10.55 16.19 2.59
N ILE A 474 9.32 16.49 2.16
CA ILE A 474 8.65 15.82 1.04
C ILE A 474 9.52 15.84 -0.22
N TYR A 475 10.19 16.95 -0.54
CA TYR A 475 11.07 17.03 -1.71
C TYR A 475 12.45 16.42 -1.42
N ARG A 476 13.00 16.61 -0.23
CA ARG A 476 14.31 16.02 0.14
C ARG A 476 14.32 14.50 0.07
N ILE A 477 13.25 13.84 0.53
CA ILE A 477 13.19 12.36 0.53
C ILE A 477 13.05 11.75 -0.88
N ARG A 478 12.64 12.52 -1.88
CA ARG A 478 12.57 12.10 -3.29
C ARG A 478 13.71 12.66 -4.14
N GLY A 479 14.36 13.73 -3.70
CA GLY A 479 15.55 14.30 -4.34
C GLY A 479 15.30 15.09 -5.63
N TYR A 480 14.06 15.52 -5.87
CA TYR A 480 13.69 16.41 -6.97
C TYR A 480 12.43 17.22 -6.65
N VAL A 481 12.20 18.27 -7.45
CA VAL A 481 10.99 19.09 -7.46
C VAL A 481 10.42 19.08 -8.87
N ILE A 482 9.11 18.94 -8.99
CA ILE A 482 8.38 19.17 -10.25
C ILE A 482 7.94 20.63 -10.26
N GLU A 483 8.38 21.38 -11.27
CA GLU A 483 8.09 22.81 -11.42
C GLU A 483 7.03 23.02 -12.50
N GLU A 484 5.90 23.57 -12.10
CA GLU A 484 4.84 24.03 -13.01
C GLU A 484 5.28 25.32 -13.71
N LYS A 485 5.60 25.24 -15.01
CA LYS A 485 5.92 26.44 -15.82
C LYS A 485 4.67 27.06 -16.41
N GLU A 486 3.75 26.22 -16.90
CA GLU A 486 2.45 26.63 -17.40
C GLU A 486 1.46 25.47 -17.28
N MET A 487 0.19 25.78 -17.02
CA MET A 487 -0.92 24.82 -16.94
C MET A 487 -2.19 25.47 -17.47
N GLN A 488 -2.85 24.83 -18.43
CA GLN A 488 -4.20 25.21 -18.82
C GLN A 488 -5.20 24.47 -17.93
N ALA A 489 -6.19 25.17 -17.36
CA ALA A 489 -7.25 24.55 -16.56
C ALA A 489 -8.61 24.72 -17.24
N VAL A 490 -9.38 23.63 -17.31
CA VAL A 490 -10.77 23.62 -17.79
C VAL A 490 -11.65 23.11 -16.66
N HIS A 491 -12.63 23.92 -16.27
CA HIS A 491 -13.58 23.61 -15.22
C HIS A 491 -14.96 23.42 -15.80
N HIS A 492 -15.70 22.44 -15.29
CA HIS A 492 -17.13 22.31 -15.55
C HIS A 492 -17.84 23.56 -15.00
N ALA A 493 -18.50 24.32 -15.88
CA ALA A 493 -19.30 25.47 -15.47
C ALA A 493 -20.50 24.97 -14.64
N LYS A 494 -20.69 25.51 -13.43
CA LYS A 494 -21.98 25.39 -12.74
C LYS A 494 -22.95 26.31 -13.48
N LEU A 495 -23.87 25.74 -14.27
CA LEU A 495 -25.00 26.47 -14.82
C LEU A 495 -25.94 26.93 -13.71
#